data_AF-A0A4U6BUE9-F1
#
_entry.id   AF-A0A4U6BUE9-F1
#
_cell.length_a   1.000
_cell.length_b   1.000
_cell.length_c   1.000
_cell.angle_alpha   90.00
_cell.angle_beta   90.00
_cell.angle_gamma   90.00
#
_symmetry.space_group_name_H-M   'P 1'
#
loop_
_entity.id
_entity.type
_entity.pdbx_description
1 polymer ?
#
loop_
_entity_poly.entity_id
_entity_poly.type
_entity_poly.pdbx_seq_one_letter_code
_entity_poly.pdbx_strand_id
1 'polypeptide(L)'
;MAGKFAPPSRSFFAPPGAVKISQTALELAREFAAQVEAGSQGRPQMIVFDWSDSRAVRQPLGGPWVDLGAGLDLAAYDLQDISADLIQEIDGVRFAVKISRHIYEASSLRLIDTDSEARSGLTLR
;
A
#
# COMPACT_ATOMS: atom_id res chain seq x y z
N MET A 1 -21.34 -1.16 -17.61
CA MET A 1 -20.08 -0.41 -17.72
C MET A 1 -19.60 -0.11 -16.31
N ALA A 2 -18.50 -0.72 -15.86
CA ALA A 2 -17.87 -0.33 -14.61
C ALA A 2 -17.16 1.01 -14.87
N GLY A 3 -17.63 2.08 -14.24
CA GLY A 3 -16.95 3.38 -14.33
C GLY A 3 -15.51 3.20 -13.86
N LYS A 4 -14.54 3.56 -14.71
CA LYS A 4 -13.14 3.61 -14.32
C LYS A 4 -13.06 4.62 -13.18
N PHE A 5 -12.84 4.15 -11.95
CA PHE A 5 -12.64 5.03 -10.80
C PHE A 5 -11.51 5.99 -11.17
N ALA A 6 -11.69 7.29 -10.89
CA ALA A 6 -10.63 8.25 -11.12
C ALA A 6 -9.40 7.84 -10.29
N PRO A 7 -8.19 7.91 -10.86
CA PRO A 7 -6.98 7.59 -10.11
C PRO A 7 -6.90 8.47 -8.85
N PRO A 8 -6.40 7.93 -7.73
CA PRO A 8 -6.27 8.70 -6.50
C PRO A 8 -5.46 9.98 -6.75
N SER A 9 -5.92 11.09 -6.18
CA SER A 9 -5.23 12.37 -6.36
C SER A 9 -3.79 12.29 -5.85
N ARG A 10 -2.88 13.03 -6.50
CA ARG A 10 -1.46 13.05 -6.12
C ARG A 10 -1.21 13.41 -4.66
N SER A 11 -2.10 14.20 -4.02
CA SER A 11 -1.93 14.59 -2.62
C SER A 11 -2.11 13.44 -1.62
N PHE A 12 -2.60 12.28 -2.07
CA PHE A 12 -2.66 11.06 -1.26
C PHE A 12 -1.36 10.26 -1.27
N PHE A 13 -0.37 10.65 -2.09
CA PHE A 13 0.91 9.97 -2.16
C PHE A 13 1.99 10.74 -1.42
N ALA A 14 2.78 10.02 -0.65
CA ALA A 14 4.01 10.55 -0.08
C ALA A 14 5.06 10.66 -1.20
N PRO A 15 5.76 11.80 -1.32
CA PRO A 15 6.85 11.92 -2.29
C PRO A 15 8.00 10.98 -1.93
N PRO A 16 8.84 10.62 -2.90
CA PRO A 16 10.01 9.78 -2.65
C PRO A 16 10.86 10.23 -1.45
N GLY A 17 11.20 9.29 -0.57
CA GLY A 17 11.99 9.54 0.63
C GLY A 17 11.27 10.21 1.81
N ALA A 18 10.00 10.62 1.68
CA ALA A 18 9.26 11.22 2.80
C ALA A 18 8.84 10.21 3.87
N VAL A 19 8.68 8.94 3.47
CA VAL A 19 8.36 7.80 4.34
C VAL A 19 9.43 6.73 4.12
N LYS A 20 10.06 6.29 5.20
CA LYS A 20 11.04 5.20 5.22
C LYS A 20 10.32 3.87 5.22
N ILE A 21 10.95 2.85 4.64
CA ILE A 21 10.44 1.48 4.64
C ILE A 21 11.50 0.61 5.33
N SER A 22 11.07 -0.24 6.26
CA SER A 22 11.97 -1.22 6.88
C SER A 22 12.29 -2.35 5.90
N GLN A 23 13.39 -3.08 6.16
CA GLN A 23 13.76 -4.22 5.32
C GLN A 23 12.68 -5.30 5.30
N THR A 24 12.08 -5.59 6.46
CA THR A 24 11.02 -6.60 6.57
C THR A 24 9.74 -6.18 5.83
N ALA A 25 9.41 -4.89 5.83
CA ALA A 25 8.29 -4.39 5.02
C ALA A 25 8.59 -4.46 3.51
N LEU A 26 9.83 -4.23 3.08
CA LEU A 26 10.25 -4.42 1.69
C LEU A 26 10.20 -5.90 1.27
N GLU A 27 10.56 -6.83 2.16
CA GLU A 27 10.45 -8.27 1.93
C GLU A 27 8.98 -8.68 1.72
N LEU A 28 8.06 -8.21 2.57
CA LEU A 28 6.62 -8.42 2.37
C LEU A 28 6.13 -7.86 1.03
N ALA A 29 6.59 -6.65 0.65
CA ALA A 29 6.23 -6.05 -0.63
C ALA A 29 6.75 -6.87 -1.83
N ARG A 30 7.95 -7.46 -1.71
CA ARG A 30 8.52 -8.35 -2.74
C ARG A 30 7.72 -9.63 -2.89
N GLU A 31 7.36 -10.28 -1.79
CA GLU A 31 6.52 -11.48 -1.81
C GLU A 31 5.15 -11.20 -2.41
N PHE A 32 4.53 -10.09 -2.00
CA PHE A 32 3.27 -9.65 -2.55
C PHE A 32 3.38 -9.32 -4.06
N ALA A 33 4.46 -8.69 -4.50
CA ALA A 33 4.72 -8.42 -5.92
C ALA A 33 4.73 -9.72 -6.75
N ALA A 34 5.40 -10.77 -6.26
CA ALA A 34 5.45 -12.06 -6.94
C ALA A 34 4.06 -12.71 -7.05
N GLN A 35 3.23 -12.60 -6.01
CA GLN A 35 1.84 -13.10 -6.02
C GLN A 35 0.97 -12.33 -7.02
N VAL A 36 1.11 -10.99 -7.03
CA VAL A 36 0.38 -10.12 -7.96
C VAL A 36 0.79 -10.40 -9.40
N GLU A 37 2.08 -10.54 -9.68
CA GLU A 37 2.59 -10.83 -11.02
C GLU A 37 1.99 -12.13 -11.57
N ALA A 38 1.97 -13.20 -10.77
CA ALA A 38 1.37 -14.48 -11.14
C ALA A 38 -0.14 -14.38 -11.48
N GLY A 39 -0.87 -13.44 -10.84
CA GLY A 39 -2.29 -13.21 -11.08
C GLY A 39 -2.62 -12.16 -12.14
N SER A 40 -1.66 -11.33 -12.53
CA SER A 40 -1.90 -10.10 -13.31
C SER A 40 -2.23 -10.30 -14.80
N GLN A 41 -2.10 -11.53 -15.32
CA GLN A 41 -2.29 -11.85 -16.75
C GLN A 41 -1.51 -10.91 -17.70
N GLY A 42 -0.32 -10.47 -17.28
CA GLY A 42 0.55 -9.57 -18.07
C GLY A 42 0.17 -8.09 -18.01
N ARG A 43 -0.77 -7.68 -17.16
CA ARG A 43 -1.06 -6.26 -16.92
C ARG A 43 -0.03 -5.68 -15.95
N PRO A 44 0.71 -4.62 -16.31
CA PRO A 44 1.68 -4.01 -15.40
C PRO A 44 1.00 -3.46 -14.15
N GLN A 45 1.35 -4.02 -12.99
CA GLN A 45 0.89 -3.57 -11.68
C GLN A 45 2.03 -2.85 -10.94
N MET A 46 1.66 -1.89 -10.10
CA MET A 46 2.54 -1.22 -9.15
C MET A 46 2.13 -1.60 -7.74
N ILE A 47 3.11 -1.97 -6.92
CA ILE A 47 2.88 -2.25 -5.51
C ILE A 47 2.82 -0.93 -4.74
N VAL A 48 1.82 -0.79 -3.88
CA VAL A 48 1.57 0.43 -3.14
C VAL A 48 1.39 0.08 -1.67
N PHE A 49 2.15 0.73 -0.80
CA PHE A 49 1.81 0.80 0.61
C PHE A 49 0.67 1.80 0.77
N ASP A 50 -0.52 1.30 1.10
CA ASP A 50 -1.76 2.07 1.04
C ASP A 50 -2.33 2.27 2.45
N TRP A 51 -2.39 3.52 2.89
CA TRP A 51 -3.09 3.89 4.12
C TRP A 51 -4.57 4.10 3.83
N SER A 52 -5.40 3.48 4.66
CA SER A 52 -6.84 3.77 4.71
C SER A 52 -7.24 4.22 6.10
N ASP A 53 -8.07 5.27 6.16
CA ASP A 53 -8.63 5.78 7.42
C ASP A 53 -9.69 4.84 8.02
N SER A 54 -10.21 3.92 7.21
CA SER A 54 -11.11 2.86 7.63
C SER A 54 -10.93 1.64 6.74
N ARG A 55 -10.84 0.47 7.34
CA ARG A 55 -10.70 -0.82 6.65
C ARG A 55 -11.75 -1.77 7.20
N ALA A 56 -12.33 -2.58 6.33
CA ALA A 56 -13.26 -3.62 6.75
C ALA A 56 -13.08 -4.86 5.88
N VAL A 57 -13.33 -6.03 6.47
CA VAL A 57 -13.25 -7.33 5.77
C VAL A 57 -14.49 -8.16 6.06
N ARG A 58 -14.82 -9.12 5.20
CA ARG A 58 -15.88 -10.09 5.48
C ARG A 58 -15.29 -11.35 6.10
N GLN A 59 -15.79 -11.75 7.27
CA GLN A 59 -15.32 -12.96 7.96
C GLN A 59 -16.50 -13.80 8.49
N PRO A 60 -16.69 -15.06 8.05
CA PRO A 60 -15.97 -15.77 6.98
C PRO A 60 -16.21 -15.12 5.60
N LEU A 61 -15.61 -15.67 4.53
CA LEU A 61 -15.84 -15.17 3.17
C LEU A 61 -17.35 -15.18 2.85
N GLY A 62 -17.91 -14.02 2.50
CA GLY A 62 -19.37 -13.84 2.32
C GLY A 62 -20.15 -13.54 3.61
N GLY A 63 -19.51 -13.55 4.77
CA GLY A 63 -20.06 -13.22 6.09
C GLY A 63 -20.21 -11.71 6.35
N PRO A 64 -20.49 -11.32 7.62
CA PRO A 64 -20.64 -9.92 8.00
C PRO A 64 -19.32 -9.14 7.85
N TRP A 65 -19.45 -7.84 7.62
CA TRP A 65 -18.31 -6.92 7.65
C TRP A 65 -17.81 -6.76 9.08
N VAL A 66 -16.49 -6.87 9.25
CA VAL A 66 -15.77 -6.61 10.48
C VAL A 66 -14.90 -5.38 10.24
N ASP A 67 -15.08 -4.37 11.07
CA ASP A 67 -14.26 -3.17 11.07
C ASP A 67 -12.86 -3.47 11.63
N LEU A 68 -11.85 -3.02 10.92
CA LEU A 68 -10.44 -3.16 11.26
C LEU A 68 -9.80 -1.81 11.65
N GLY A 69 -10.56 -0.70 11.56
CA GLY A 69 -10.06 0.64 11.78
C GLY A 69 -9.05 1.09 10.70
N ALA A 70 -8.34 2.17 11.00
CA ALA A 70 -7.32 2.71 10.11
C ALA A 70 -6.08 1.80 10.02
N GLY A 71 -5.31 1.95 8.96
CA GLY A 71 -3.97 1.36 8.87
C GLY A 71 -3.49 1.11 7.46
N LEU A 72 -2.37 0.40 7.36
CA LEU A 72 -1.67 0.11 6.12
C LEU A 72 -2.02 -1.25 5.57
N ASP A 73 -2.15 -1.34 4.25
CA ASP A 73 -2.18 -2.59 3.50
C ASP A 73 -1.18 -2.53 2.33
N LEU A 74 -0.83 -3.69 1.77
CA LEU A 74 -0.22 -3.77 0.44
C LEU A 74 -1.33 -3.87 -0.60
N ALA A 75 -1.26 -3.01 -1.61
CA ALA A 75 -2.22 -2.96 -2.70
C ALA A 75 -1.50 -3.00 -4.05
N ALA A 76 -2.18 -3.53 -5.05
CA ALA A 76 -1.74 -3.50 -6.44
C ALA A 76 -2.60 -2.50 -7.21
N TYR A 77 -1.96 -1.55 -7.87
CA TYR A 77 -2.59 -0.56 -8.75
C TYR A 77 -2.12 -0.78 -10.17
N ASP A 78 -2.95 -0.45 -11.17
CA ASP A 78 -2.47 -0.38 -12.54
C ASP A 78 -1.34 0.64 -12.63
N LEU A 79 -0.22 0.27 -13.24
CA LEU A 79 0.97 1.14 -13.33
C LEU A 79 0.65 2.50 -13.97
N GLN A 80 -0.29 2.53 -14.93
CA GLN A 80 -0.72 3.76 -15.63
C GLN A 80 -1.43 4.77 -14.72
N ASP A 81 -1.99 4.31 -13.59
CA ASP A 81 -2.72 5.14 -12.65
C ASP A 81 -1.79 5.76 -11.58
N ILE A 82 -0.51 5.34 -11.56
CA ILE A 82 0.52 5.85 -10.68
C ILE A 82 1.46 6.76 -11.47
N SER A 83 1.60 8.00 -11.01
CA SER A 83 2.51 8.96 -11.62
C SER A 83 3.97 8.52 -11.42
N ALA A 84 4.78 8.61 -12.48
CA ALA A 84 6.15 8.09 -12.48
C ALA A 84 7.08 8.74 -11.43
N ASP A 85 6.84 10.01 -11.09
CA ASP A 85 7.56 10.76 -10.06
C ASP A 85 7.26 10.31 -8.62
N LEU A 86 6.24 9.47 -8.43
CA LEU A 86 5.87 8.88 -7.13
C LEU A 86 6.44 7.48 -6.93
N ILE A 87 7.00 6.88 -7.98
CA ILE A 87 7.55 5.53 -7.95
C ILE A 87 8.95 5.58 -7.38
N GLN A 88 9.21 4.70 -6.42
CA GLN A 88 10.49 4.51 -5.76
C GLN A 88 11.00 3.10 -6.03
N GLU A 89 12.31 2.92 -5.91
CA GLU A 89 12.93 1.61 -6.00
C GLU A 89 13.98 1.45 -4.89
N ILE A 90 13.88 0.38 -4.13
CA ILE A 90 14.86 -0.03 -3.12
C ILE A 90 15.11 -1.52 -3.29
N ASP A 91 16.37 -1.92 -3.41
CA ASP A 91 16.79 -3.32 -3.59
C ASP A 91 16.02 -4.07 -4.71
N GLY A 92 15.71 -3.37 -5.80
CA GLY A 92 14.97 -3.90 -6.94
C GLY A 92 13.46 -4.07 -6.72
N VAL A 93 12.92 -3.61 -5.59
CA VAL A 93 11.47 -3.54 -5.34
C VAL A 93 10.98 -2.18 -5.75
N ARG A 94 10.12 -2.13 -6.79
CA ARG A 94 9.45 -0.90 -7.22
C ARG A 94 8.12 -0.74 -6.52
N PHE A 95 7.91 0.41 -5.89
CA PHE A 95 6.70 0.69 -5.13
C PHE A 95 6.32 2.18 -5.12
N ALA A 96 5.09 2.47 -4.71
CA ALA A 96 4.67 3.82 -4.30
C ALA A 96 4.13 3.79 -2.86
N VAL A 97 4.00 4.96 -2.25
CA VAL A 97 3.47 5.11 -0.89
C VAL A 97 2.26 6.03 -0.94
N LYS A 98 1.07 5.47 -0.75
CA LYS A 98 -0.19 6.21 -0.71
C LYS A 98 -0.56 6.49 0.75
N ILE A 99 0.04 7.53 1.31
CA ILE A 99 -0.23 8.03 2.66
C ILE A 99 -0.32 9.55 2.60
N SER A 100 -1.44 10.11 3.05
CA SER A 100 -1.62 11.56 3.13
C SER A 100 -0.59 12.20 4.06
N ARG A 101 -0.14 13.41 3.71
CA ARG A 101 0.89 14.16 4.46
C ARG A 101 0.66 14.23 5.96
N HIS A 102 -0.55 14.60 6.38
CA HIS A 102 -0.87 14.75 7.80
C HIS A 102 -0.79 13.44 8.59
N ILE A 103 -0.93 12.27 7.94
CA ILE A 103 -0.82 10.96 8.57
C ILE A 103 0.64 10.63 8.87
N TYR A 104 1.52 10.67 7.85
CA TYR A 104 2.92 10.35 8.08
C TYR A 104 3.65 11.45 8.86
N GLU A 105 3.26 12.71 8.75
CA GLU A 105 3.87 13.77 9.58
C GLU A 105 3.52 13.64 11.06
N ALA A 106 2.41 12.99 11.41
CA ALA A 106 2.04 12.68 12.78
C ALA A 106 2.75 11.44 13.35
N SER A 107 3.37 10.61 12.50
CA SER A 107 4.15 9.46 12.96
C SER A 107 5.57 9.90 13.34
N SER A 108 6.11 9.27 14.38
CA SER A 108 7.34 9.70 15.02
C SER A 108 8.58 9.37 14.18
N LEU A 109 8.54 8.25 13.46
CA LEU A 109 9.69 7.76 12.67
C LEU A 109 9.47 7.90 11.17
N ARG A 110 8.23 8.13 10.73
CA ARG A 110 7.81 8.06 9.32
C ARG A 110 8.24 6.75 8.69
N LEU A 111 8.11 5.66 9.44
CA LEU A 111 8.62 4.35 9.07
C LEU A 111 7.47 3.38 8.90
N ILE A 112 7.34 2.82 7.70
CA ILE A 112 6.54 1.62 7.49
C ILE A 112 7.37 0.42 7.91
N ASP A 113 6.85 -0.34 8.86
CA ASP A 113 7.48 -1.53 9.40
C ASP A 113 6.46 -2.68 9.52
N THR A 114 6.95 -3.87 9.86
CA THR A 114 6.08 -5.00 10.15
C THR A 114 5.57 -4.99 11.58
N ASP A 115 4.38 -5.55 11.78
CA ASP A 115 3.74 -5.75 13.08
C ASP A 115 2.88 -7.02 13.02
N SER A 116 3.23 -8.01 13.85
CA SER A 116 2.52 -9.30 13.89
C SER A 116 1.10 -9.21 14.43
N GLU A 117 0.79 -8.16 15.19
CA GLU A 117 -0.54 -7.92 15.73
C GLU A 117 -1.43 -7.18 14.72
N ALA A 118 -0.83 -6.50 13.75
CA ALA A 118 -1.56 -5.82 12.68
C ALA A 118 -2.13 -6.84 11.69
N ARG A 119 -3.39 -6.65 11.28
CA ARG A 119 -4.08 -7.56 10.34
C ARG A 119 -3.38 -7.75 9.01
N SER A 120 -2.75 -6.70 8.51
CA SER A 120 -1.99 -6.70 7.26
C SER A 120 -0.52 -7.08 7.44
N GLY A 121 -0.07 -7.27 8.68
CA GLY A 121 1.34 -7.40 9.01
C GLY A 121 2.13 -6.10 8.94
N LEU A 122 1.49 -4.94 8.69
CA LEU A 122 2.13 -3.64 8.49
C LEU A 122 1.66 -2.59 9.50
N THR A 123 2.57 -1.71 9.88
CA THR A 123 2.32 -0.56 10.76
C THR A 123 3.12 0.67 10.35
N LEU A 124 2.65 1.85 10.76
CA LEU A 124 3.35 3.13 10.59
C LEU A 124 3.85 3.61 11.97
N ARG A 125 5.16 3.77 12.13
CA ARG A 125 5.82 4.16 13.39
C ARG A 125 6.34 5.59 13.35
#